data_AF-A0AAD8RHI4-F1
#
_entry.id   AF-A0AAD8RHI4-F1
#
_cell.length_a   1.000
_cell.length_b   1.000
_cell.length_c   1.000
_cell.angle_alpha   90.00
_cell.angle_beta   90.00
_cell.angle_gamma   90.00
#
_symmetry.space_group_name_H-M   'P 1'
#
loop_
_entity.id
_entity.type
_entity.pdbx_description
1 polymer ?
#
loop_
_entity_poly.entity_id
_entity_poly.type
_entity_poly.pdbx_seq_one_letter_code
_entity_poly.pdbx_strand_id
1 'polypeptide(L)'
;MECFKCGRMGHFQASCTYPPVCVLCGVEGHNSNACLSKGKQPELRILGQAVPGESFFYLDFDEDEDEEVTNGAVISFRQVSFTALDLSRELQHLVEADWDWQV
;
A
#
# COMPACT_ATOMS: atom_id res chain seq x y z
N MET A 1 -22.25 20.75 10.64
CA MET A 1 -22.48 20.38 9.23
C MET A 1 -21.14 20.37 8.52
N GLU A 2 -20.86 19.27 7.84
CA GLU A 2 -19.66 19.10 7.01
C GLU A 2 -19.90 19.65 5.60
N CYS A 3 -18.92 20.36 5.05
CA CYS A 3 -19.02 20.91 3.71
C CYS A 3 -18.61 19.88 2.65
N PHE A 4 -19.53 19.51 1.75
CA PHE A 4 -19.24 18.58 0.64
C PHE A 4 -18.21 19.07 -0.38
N LYS A 5 -17.81 20.35 -0.34
CA LYS A 5 -16.75 20.87 -1.20
C LYS A 5 -15.36 20.65 -0.61
N CYS A 6 -15.17 20.85 0.70
CA CYS A 6 -13.84 20.86 1.30
C CYS A 6 -13.67 19.93 2.52
N GLY A 7 -14.70 19.18 2.92
CA GLY A 7 -14.67 18.28 4.10
C GLY A 7 -14.61 19.00 5.45
N ARG A 8 -14.57 20.34 5.48
CA ARG A 8 -14.46 21.10 6.74
C ARG A 8 -15.84 21.38 7.33
N MET A 9 -15.89 21.48 8.66
CA MET A 9 -17.11 21.76 9.41
C MET A 9 -17.45 23.25 9.44
N GLY A 10 -18.73 23.57 9.68
CA GLY A 10 -19.18 24.91 10.08
C GLY A 10 -19.73 25.79 8.95
N HIS A 11 -19.86 25.27 7.74
CA HIS A 11 -20.45 26.01 6.61
C HIS A 11 -21.07 25.07 5.57
N PHE A 12 -21.96 25.62 4.74
CA PHE A 12 -22.53 24.94 3.58
C PHE A 12 -21.62 25.09 2.36
N GLN A 13 -21.76 24.18 1.39
CA GLN A 13 -21.05 24.25 0.11
C GLN A 13 -21.22 25.60 -0.61
N ALA A 14 -22.41 26.20 -0.55
CA ALA A 14 -22.70 27.49 -1.17
C ALA A 14 -21.86 28.65 -0.59
N SER A 15 -21.36 28.52 0.64
CA SER A 15 -20.56 29.54 1.34
C SER A 15 -19.10 29.13 1.48
N CYS A 16 -18.66 28.09 0.77
CA CYS A 16 -17.33 27.52 0.92
C CYS A 16 -16.26 28.29 0.13
N THR A 17 -15.35 28.94 0.84
CA THR A 17 -14.20 29.67 0.30
C THR A 17 -12.93 28.84 0.17
N TYR A 18 -12.91 27.62 0.71
CA TYR A 18 -11.75 26.72 0.66
C TYR A 18 -11.63 26.00 -0.70
N PRO A 19 -10.43 25.57 -1.11
CA PRO A 19 -10.25 24.69 -2.26
C PRO A 19 -11.10 23.42 -2.14
N PRO A 20 -11.58 22.86 -3.27
CA PRO A 20 -12.30 21.60 -3.23
C PRO A 20 -11.35 20.44 -2.85
N VAL A 21 -11.87 19.45 -2.14
CA VAL A 21 -11.20 18.17 -1.91
C VAL A 21 -11.77 17.14 -2.89
N CYS A 22 -10.89 16.40 -3.55
CA CYS A 22 -11.31 15.34 -4.45
C CYS A 22 -11.77 14.11 -3.66
N VAL A 23 -13.01 13.66 -3.88
CA VAL A 23 -13.55 12.47 -3.19
C VAL A 23 -12.88 11.18 -3.66
N LEU A 24 -12.28 11.17 -4.85
CA LEU A 24 -11.61 9.98 -5.39
C LEU A 24 -10.19 9.77 -4.82
N CYS A 25 -9.46 10.83 -4.50
CA CYS A 25 -8.06 10.72 -4.06
C CYS A 25 -7.73 11.49 -2.77
N GLY A 26 -8.68 12.21 -2.18
CA GLY A 26 -8.48 12.97 -0.94
C GLY A 26 -7.65 14.26 -1.09
N VAL A 27 -7.13 14.56 -2.28
CA VAL A 27 -6.24 15.72 -2.50
C VAL A 27 -7.04 17.01 -2.72
N GLU A 28 -6.60 18.11 -2.11
CA GLU A 28 -7.15 19.46 -2.30
C GLU A 28 -6.81 20.04 -3.71
N GLY A 29 -7.65 20.94 -4.21
CA GLY A 29 -7.39 21.74 -5.42
C GLY A 29 -8.17 21.30 -6.66
N HIS A 30 -8.80 20.12 -6.66
CA HIS A 30 -9.65 19.67 -7.76
C HIS A 30 -10.87 18.87 -7.26
N ASN A 31 -11.87 18.70 -8.12
CA ASN A 31 -13.02 17.84 -7.85
C ASN A 31 -12.87 16.50 -8.59
N SER A 32 -13.73 15.53 -8.29
CA SER A 32 -13.69 14.19 -8.89
C SER A 32 -13.73 14.18 -10.43
N ASN A 33 -14.27 15.21 -11.09
CA ASN A 33 -14.28 15.30 -12.55
C ASN A 33 -12.92 15.65 -13.16
N ALA A 34 -12.08 16.37 -12.44
CA ALA A 34 -10.74 16.77 -12.86
C ALA A 34 -9.63 15.92 -12.21
N CYS A 35 -9.99 14.79 -11.57
CA CYS A 35 -9.03 13.90 -10.95
C CYS A 35 -8.24 13.13 -12.00
N LEU A 36 -6.90 13.16 -11.91
CA LEU A 36 -6.03 12.38 -12.78
C LEU A 36 -6.18 10.86 -12.59
N SER A 37 -6.65 10.45 -11.41
CA SER A 37 -6.98 9.04 -11.13
C SER A 37 -8.37 8.65 -11.60
N LYS A 38 -9.13 9.55 -12.25
CA LYS A 38 -10.48 9.24 -12.76
C LYS A 38 -10.39 8.16 -13.85
N GLY A 39 -11.07 7.04 -13.63
CA GLY A 39 -11.09 5.91 -14.57
C GLY A 39 -9.92 4.94 -14.40
N LYS A 40 -9.05 5.14 -13.40
CA LYS A 40 -8.17 4.05 -12.95
C LYS A 40 -9.03 2.88 -12.48
N GLN A 41 -8.62 1.67 -12.83
CA GLN A 41 -9.28 0.47 -12.34
C GLN A 41 -9.14 0.43 -10.82
N PRO A 42 -10.22 0.16 -10.06
CA PRO A 42 -10.11 0.02 -8.63
C PRO A 42 -9.20 -1.17 -8.31
N GLU A 43 -8.14 -0.91 -7.58
CA GLU A 43 -7.26 -1.96 -7.06
C GLU A 43 -7.88 -2.50 -5.77
N LEU A 44 -8.10 -3.81 -5.72
CA LEU A 44 -8.54 -4.49 -4.50
C LEU A 44 -7.32 -4.70 -3.61
N ARG A 45 -7.19 -3.88 -2.56
CA ARG A 45 -6.20 -4.10 -1.50
C ARG A 45 -6.84 -4.87 -0.35
N ILE A 46 -6.18 -5.95 0.09
CA ILE A 46 -6.58 -6.68 1.29
C ILE A 46 -6.15 -5.83 2.50
N LEU A 47 -7.12 -5.24 3.21
CA LEU A 47 -6.87 -4.38 4.38
C LEU A 47 -6.75 -5.16 5.70
N GLY A 48 -7.10 -6.44 5.69
CA GLY A 48 -7.10 -7.29 6.89
C GLY A 48 -8.02 -8.50 6.74
N GLN A 49 -8.10 -9.28 7.81
CA GLN A 49 -8.98 -10.44 7.89
C GLN A 49 -10.04 -10.21 8.98
N ALA A 50 -11.28 -10.58 8.68
CA ALA A 50 -12.33 -10.65 9.67
C ALA A 50 -12.31 -12.02 10.35
N VAL A 51 -12.31 -12.05 11.68
CA VAL A 51 -12.48 -13.28 12.45
C VAL A 51 -13.97 -13.42 12.82
N PRO A 52 -14.65 -14.54 12.49
CA PRO A 52 -16.06 -14.70 12.82
C PRO A 52 -16.33 -14.57 14.33
N GLY A 53 -17.28 -13.71 14.70
CA GLY A 53 -17.62 -13.43 16.09
C GLY A 53 -16.77 -12.35 16.76
N GLU A 54 -15.70 -11.90 16.10
CA GLU A 54 -14.82 -10.81 16.54
C GLU A 54 -14.92 -9.60 15.57
N SER A 55 -14.27 -8.50 15.93
CA SER A 55 -14.17 -7.31 15.07
C SER A 55 -13.17 -7.48 13.93
N PHE A 56 -13.17 -6.53 12.99
CA PHE A 56 -12.18 -6.44 11.92
C PHE A 56 -10.88 -5.82 12.46
N PHE A 57 -9.74 -6.45 12.17
CA PHE A 57 -8.41 -5.90 12.43
C PHE A 57 -7.86 -5.32 11.13
N TYR A 58 -7.61 -4.01 11.14
CA TYR A 58 -6.91 -3.32 10.05
C TYR A 58 -5.40 -3.55 10.23
N LEU A 59 -4.76 -4.09 9.20
CA LEU A 59 -3.30 -4.14 9.11
C LEU A 59 -2.86 -2.91 8.33
N ASP A 60 -2.30 -1.93 9.04
CA ASP A 60 -1.68 -0.77 8.41
C ASP A 60 -0.32 -1.22 7.88
N PHE A 61 -0.25 -1.42 6.57
CA PHE A 61 1.03 -1.57 5.90
C PHE A 61 1.44 -0.16 5.51
N ASP A 62 2.47 0.37 6.16
CA ASP A 62 3.12 1.58 5.68
C ASP A 62 3.50 1.31 4.21
N GLU A 63 3.04 2.18 3.30
CA GLU A 63 3.59 2.27 1.95
C GLU A 63 5.00 2.87 2.09
N ASP A 64 5.90 2.15 2.74
CA ASP A 64 7.31 2.39 2.52
C ASP A 64 7.51 2.27 1.01
N GLU A 65 8.25 3.21 0.42
CA GLU A 65 8.73 3.07 -0.95
C GLU A 65 9.60 1.80 -0.97
N ASP A 66 8.97 0.63 -1.18
CA ASP A 66 9.66 -0.60 -1.42
C ASP A 66 10.61 -0.31 -2.58
N GLU A 67 11.92 -0.32 -2.32
CA GLU A 67 12.91 -0.27 -3.38
C GLU A 67 12.53 -1.36 -4.37
N GLU A 68 12.14 -1.00 -5.60
CA GLU A 68 11.74 -1.98 -6.61
C GLU A 68 12.93 -2.92 -6.86
N VAL A 69 12.96 -4.04 -6.15
CA VAL A 69 14.02 -5.03 -6.31
C VAL A 69 13.73 -5.79 -7.60
N THR A 70 14.30 -5.29 -8.71
CA THR A 70 14.03 -5.84 -10.06
C THR A 70 14.42 -7.31 -10.20
N ASN A 71 15.23 -7.85 -9.28
CA ASN A 71 15.70 -9.24 -9.30
C ASN A 71 15.65 -9.89 -7.90
N GLY A 72 14.65 -9.55 -7.09
CA GLY A 72 14.41 -10.14 -5.78
C GLY A 72 13.50 -11.37 -5.84
N ALA A 73 13.63 -12.28 -4.86
CA ALA A 73 12.73 -13.42 -4.70
C ALA A 73 12.44 -13.69 -3.22
N VAL A 74 11.21 -14.10 -2.91
CA VAL A 74 10.80 -14.53 -1.56
C VAL A 74 10.96 -16.04 -1.44
N ILE A 75 11.75 -16.49 -0.46
CA ILE A 75 11.99 -17.92 -0.19
C ILE A 75 11.33 -18.30 1.13
N SER A 76 10.42 -19.27 1.08
CA SER A 76 9.71 -19.79 2.26
C SER A 76 10.04 -21.27 2.52
N PHE A 77 10.36 -21.61 3.77
CA PHE A 77 10.66 -22.98 4.18
C PHE A 77 9.52 -23.57 5.02
N ARG A 78 9.24 -24.87 4.83
CA ARG A 78 8.07 -25.51 5.47
C ARG A 78 8.35 -26.05 6.87
N GLN A 79 9.61 -26.38 7.22
CA GLN A 79 9.90 -27.15 8.45
C GLN A 79 11.26 -26.88 9.14
N VAL A 80 12.05 -25.89 8.72
CA VAL A 80 13.34 -25.57 9.36
C VAL A 80 13.53 -24.07 9.46
N SER A 81 14.02 -23.59 10.60
CA SER A 81 14.54 -22.22 10.75
C SER A 81 15.97 -22.19 10.23
N PHE A 82 16.24 -21.35 9.24
CA PHE A 82 17.60 -21.08 8.75
C PHE A 82 18.10 -19.75 9.30
N THR A 83 19.42 -19.64 9.46
CA THR A 83 20.07 -18.34 9.63
C THR A 83 20.40 -17.75 8.26
N ALA A 84 20.58 -16.42 8.18
CA ALA A 84 20.96 -15.75 6.94
C ALA A 84 22.25 -16.34 6.34
N LEU A 85 23.23 -16.69 7.18
CA LEU A 85 24.50 -17.28 6.77
C LEU A 85 24.30 -18.67 6.14
N ASP A 86 23.43 -19.50 6.72
CA ASP A 86 23.10 -20.79 6.14
C ASP A 86 22.43 -20.62 4.77
N LEU A 87 21.52 -19.65 4.64
CA LEU A 87 20.83 -19.39 3.38
C LEU A 87 21.80 -18.90 2.29
N SER A 88 22.69 -17.95 2.60
CA SER A 88 23.68 -17.45 1.64
C SER A 88 24.60 -18.56 1.12
N ARG A 89 25.02 -19.48 2.00
CA ARG A 89 25.84 -20.64 1.60
C ARG A 89 25.10 -21.57 0.65
N GLU A 90 23.84 -21.90 0.94
CA GLU A 90 23.08 -22.80 0.09
C GLU A 90 22.70 -22.15 -1.25
N LEU A 91 22.45 -20.83 -1.28
CA LEU A 91 22.13 -20.09 -2.50
C LEU A 91 23.29 -20.08 -3.51
N GLN A 92 24.55 -20.11 -3.05
CA GLN A 92 25.72 -20.23 -3.93
C GLN A 92 25.73 -21.54 -4.73
N HIS A 93 25.02 -22.58 -4.28
CA HIS A 93 24.91 -23.84 -5.00
C HIS A 93 23.79 -23.87 -6.04
N LEU A 94 22.90 -22.87 -6.05
CA LEU A 94 21.73 -22.85 -6.92
C LEU A 94 22.05 -22.36 -8.35
N VAL A 95 23.07 -21.52 -8.50
CA VAL A 95 23.45 -20.91 -9.78
C VAL A 95 24.94 -21.14 -10.01
N GLU A 96 25.33 -21.64 -11.18
CA GLU A 96 26.73 -21.97 -11.53
C GLU A 96 27.63 -20.73 -11.73
N ALA A 97 27.09 -19.52 -11.57
CA ALA A 97 27.79 -18.25 -11.71
C ALA A 97 28.16 -17.68 -10.33
N ASP A 98 29.21 -16.84 -10.29
CA ASP A 98 29.66 -16.13 -9.09
C ASP A 98 28.69 -14.98 -8.75
N TRP A 99 27.50 -15.36 -8.27
CA TRP A 99 26.41 -14.46 -7.97
C TRP A 99 26.50 -13.98 -6.51
N ASP A 100 26.52 -12.65 -6.33
CA ASP A 100 26.63 -12.01 -5.01
C ASP A 100 25.26 -11.89 -4.34
N TRP A 101 24.80 -12.99 -3.75
CA TRP A 101 23.52 -13.08 -3.05
C TRP A 101 23.46 -12.16 -1.82
N GLN A 102 22.45 -11.29 -1.77
CA GLN A 102 22.12 -10.47 -0.61
C GLN A 102 20.92 -11.10 0.11
N VAL A 103 21.09 -11.45 1.40
CA VAL A 103 20.10 -12.15 2.25
C VAL A 103 19.84 -11.33 3.50
#